data_AF-A0A1Z9E381-F1
#
_entry.id   AF-A0A1Z9E381-F1
#
_cell.length_a   1.000
_cell.length_b   1.000
_cell.length_c   1.000
_cell.angle_alpha   90.00
_cell.angle_beta   90.00
_cell.angle_gamma   90.00
#
_symmetry.space_group_name_H-M   'P 1'
#
loop_
_entity.id
_entity.type
_entity.pdbx_description
1 polymer ?
#
loop_
_entity_poly.entity_id
_entity_poly.type
_entity_poly.pdbx_seq_one_letter_code
_entity_poly.pdbx_strand_id
1 'polypeptide(L)'
;MRFITFIREAAAAKPAAKKPSTSSKGKSPAAQAKIDDKHVAITFGRFNPPHAGHGKLLDAVKNHSGDSGNYRIYPSRSQDHKKNPLSANQKVDHMRKMFKGHKDAIQNNEAHRNIFDILRDLHDEGHEHVTMVVGDDRVKEFETLANKYNGMHYDFKSINIKSAGARATDSDDPIENLSASAMRKHAQGGDHESFHHGTGGYKDSKKLMGDVITGMTPPPKAKKGKKGESVHESVWTYAPKLDFDAFRDYYMLNQIYKVGAIVEHDDTGMVGKIVHRGPNYIIMEDGLGGEHRCWLQHISEVAQLGPSDLSHKQEVAADTTKDQSNYSADDGSGNTWKAGTDRYREALQDMTPGQKTVKFTDFRKSAQTK
;
A
#
# COMPACT_ATOMS: atom_id res chain seq x y z
N MET A 1 0.22 10.83 -57.58
CA MET A 1 -0.99 9.99 -57.36
C MET A 1 -0.49 8.57 -57.09
N ARG A 2 -0.36 8.05 -55.87
CA ARG A 2 -1.46 7.37 -55.15
C ARG A 2 -1.08 7.03 -53.68
N PHE A 3 -0.41 7.93 -52.97
CA PHE A 3 -0.15 7.75 -51.52
C PHE A 3 -1.44 7.87 -50.68
N ILE A 4 -2.35 8.75 -51.10
CA ILE A 4 -3.68 8.91 -50.51
C ILE A 4 -4.57 7.69 -50.77
N THR A 5 -4.34 6.98 -51.88
CA THR A 5 -5.09 5.77 -52.26
C THR A 5 -4.66 4.58 -51.40
N PHE A 6 -3.36 4.48 -51.06
CA PHE A 6 -2.84 3.47 -50.14
C PHE A 6 -3.37 3.63 -48.70
N ILE A 7 -3.49 4.87 -48.21
CA ILE A 7 -4.07 5.14 -46.88
C ILE A 7 -5.58 4.84 -46.84
N ARG A 8 -6.31 5.09 -47.93
CA ARG A 8 -7.75 4.74 -48.01
C ARG A 8 -7.99 3.23 -48.14
N GLU A 9 -7.10 2.49 -48.78
CA GLU A 9 -7.19 1.03 -48.92
C GLU A 9 -6.77 0.31 -47.61
N ALA A 10 -5.80 0.84 -46.86
CA ALA A 10 -5.44 0.36 -45.52
C ALA A 10 -6.50 0.68 -44.45
N ALA A 11 -7.32 1.73 -44.64
CA ALA A 11 -8.41 2.08 -43.74
C ALA A 11 -9.70 1.24 -43.97
N ALA A 12 -9.83 0.56 -45.13
CA ALA A 12 -10.98 -0.26 -45.48
C ALA A 12 -10.81 -1.77 -45.13
N ALA A 13 -9.61 -2.19 -44.71
CA ALA A 13 -9.32 -3.56 -44.28
C ALA A 13 -9.08 -3.62 -42.76
N LYS A 14 -10.12 -3.37 -41.96
CA LYS A 14 -10.13 -3.68 -40.52
C LYS A 14 -10.67 -5.10 -40.29
N PRO A 15 -9.88 -6.09 -39.83
CA PRO A 15 -10.45 -7.22 -39.11
C PRO A 15 -10.94 -6.75 -37.74
N ALA A 16 -12.15 -7.15 -37.37
CA ALA A 16 -12.77 -6.86 -36.09
C ALA A 16 -11.84 -7.25 -34.91
N ALA A 17 -11.78 -6.36 -33.92
CA ALA A 17 -10.98 -6.49 -32.71
C ALA A 17 -11.31 -7.80 -31.98
N LYS A 18 -10.34 -8.71 -31.92
CA LYS A 18 -10.35 -9.83 -30.97
C LYS A 18 -10.03 -9.27 -29.58
N LYS A 19 -10.94 -9.52 -28.64
CA LYS A 19 -10.76 -9.30 -27.19
C LYS A 19 -9.44 -9.93 -26.73
N PRO A 20 -8.68 -9.30 -25.80
CA PRO A 20 -7.49 -9.91 -25.23
C PRO A 20 -7.85 -11.22 -24.53
N SER A 21 -7.13 -12.28 -24.90
CA SER A 21 -7.32 -13.65 -24.47
C SER A 21 -7.08 -13.81 -22.97
N THR A 22 -8.08 -14.36 -22.29
CA THR A 22 -8.00 -14.91 -20.94
C THR A 22 -6.84 -15.90 -20.82
N SER A 23 -5.89 -15.61 -19.94
CA SER A 23 -4.88 -16.56 -19.49
C SER A 23 -5.54 -17.65 -18.66
N SER A 24 -5.85 -18.78 -19.31
CA SER A 24 -6.30 -20.01 -18.65
C SER A 24 -5.10 -20.71 -18.01
N LYS A 25 -4.80 -20.40 -16.74
CA LYS A 25 -3.98 -21.27 -15.88
C LYS A 25 -4.39 -21.04 -14.43
N GLY A 26 -5.05 -22.04 -13.84
CA GLY A 26 -5.47 -22.02 -12.44
C GLY A 26 -6.98 -22.15 -12.18
N LYS A 27 -7.74 -22.88 -13.02
CA LYS A 27 -9.10 -23.26 -12.64
C LYS A 27 -9.05 -24.38 -11.59
N SER A 28 -9.24 -24.03 -10.33
CA SER A 28 -9.69 -24.99 -9.32
C SER A 28 -11.10 -25.48 -9.69
N PRO A 29 -11.47 -26.76 -9.52
CA PRO A 29 -12.72 -27.32 -10.05
C PRO A 29 -14.01 -26.86 -9.36
N ALA A 30 -13.95 -25.85 -8.48
CA ALA A 30 -15.10 -25.40 -7.68
C ALA A 30 -15.94 -24.28 -8.32
N ALA A 31 -15.51 -23.71 -9.44
CA ALA A 31 -16.06 -22.45 -10.01
C ALA A 31 -17.36 -22.61 -10.83
N GLN A 32 -18.22 -23.57 -10.51
CA GLN A 32 -19.53 -23.73 -11.17
C GLN A 32 -20.62 -24.20 -10.21
N ALA A 33 -20.47 -23.91 -8.91
CA ALA A 33 -21.65 -23.80 -8.05
C ALA A 33 -22.35 -22.48 -8.42
N LYS A 34 -23.65 -22.53 -8.70
CA LYS A 34 -24.47 -21.32 -8.74
C LYS A 34 -24.24 -20.59 -7.43
N ILE A 35 -23.70 -19.38 -7.50
CA ILE A 35 -23.58 -18.50 -6.36
C ILE A 35 -25.02 -18.07 -6.04
N ASP A 36 -25.68 -18.82 -5.15
CA ASP A 36 -27.05 -18.54 -4.74
C ASP A 36 -27.14 -17.16 -4.07
N ASP A 37 -26.06 -16.72 -3.40
CA ASP A 37 -25.91 -15.38 -2.85
C ASP A 37 -24.72 -14.62 -3.44
N LYS A 38 -25.02 -13.60 -4.26
CA LYS A 38 -24.03 -12.75 -4.94
C LYS A 38 -23.30 -11.78 -4.01
N HIS A 39 -23.46 -11.93 -2.70
CA HIS A 39 -22.82 -11.14 -1.67
C HIS A 39 -21.59 -11.87 -1.11
N VAL A 40 -20.52 -11.12 -0.85
CA VAL A 40 -19.32 -11.64 -0.20
C VAL A 40 -18.76 -10.61 0.77
N ALA A 41 -18.47 -11.04 1.99
CA ALA A 41 -17.75 -10.22 2.97
C ALA A 41 -16.25 -10.56 2.95
N ILE A 42 -15.40 -9.54 2.89
CA ILE A 42 -13.96 -9.74 2.80
C ILE A 42 -13.20 -8.88 3.81
N THR A 43 -12.03 -9.36 4.21
CA THR A 43 -11.02 -8.53 4.86
C THR A 43 -9.65 -8.80 4.26
N PHE A 44 -8.83 -7.76 4.24
CA PHE A 44 -7.45 -7.83 3.84
C PHE A 44 -6.58 -7.22 4.94
N GLY A 45 -5.50 -7.90 5.29
CA GLY A 45 -4.65 -7.45 6.40
C GLY A 45 -3.30 -8.11 6.45
N ARG A 46 -2.35 -7.49 7.15
CA ARG A 46 -0.96 -7.96 7.23
C ARG A 46 -0.78 -9.22 8.06
N PHE A 47 -1.51 -9.31 9.18
CA PHE A 47 -1.44 -10.40 10.15
C PHE A 47 0.00 -10.85 10.48
N ASN A 48 0.92 -9.93 10.75
CA ASN A 48 2.35 -10.24 10.90
C ASN A 48 2.95 -9.73 12.23
N PRO A 49 2.87 -10.48 13.34
CA PRO A 49 2.23 -11.79 13.47
C PRO A 49 0.70 -11.72 13.71
N PRO A 50 -0.04 -12.81 13.46
CA PRO A 50 -1.43 -12.94 13.89
C PRO A 50 -1.50 -12.92 15.43
N HIS A 51 -2.59 -12.37 15.97
CA HIS A 51 -2.76 -12.09 17.40
C HIS A 51 -4.24 -12.04 17.77
N ALA A 52 -4.59 -12.10 19.06
CA ALA A 52 -5.98 -12.24 19.51
C ALA A 52 -6.92 -11.15 18.98
N GLY A 53 -6.47 -9.89 18.94
CA GLY A 53 -7.27 -8.78 18.37
C GLY A 53 -7.69 -8.97 16.90
N HIS A 54 -6.94 -9.74 16.11
CA HIS A 54 -7.39 -10.08 14.75
C HIS A 54 -8.64 -10.96 14.74
N GLY A 55 -8.87 -11.77 15.78
CA GLY A 55 -10.07 -12.60 15.90
C GLY A 55 -11.36 -11.78 15.81
N LYS A 56 -11.43 -10.65 16.54
CA LYS A 56 -12.57 -9.73 16.49
C LYS A 56 -12.84 -9.19 15.07
N LEU A 57 -11.79 -8.90 14.30
CA LEU A 57 -11.92 -8.52 12.89
C LEU A 57 -12.50 -9.67 12.04
N LEU A 58 -12.03 -10.91 12.24
CA LEU A 58 -12.52 -12.07 11.50
C LEU A 58 -13.98 -12.40 11.85
N ASP A 59 -14.35 -12.26 13.13
CA ASP A 59 -15.73 -12.42 13.59
C ASP A 59 -16.65 -11.34 13.01
N ALA A 60 -16.19 -10.08 12.97
CA ALA A 60 -16.93 -8.99 12.32
C ALA A 60 -17.15 -9.25 10.83
N VAL A 61 -16.14 -9.76 10.12
CA VAL A 61 -16.25 -10.16 8.70
C VAL A 61 -17.31 -11.24 8.52
N LYS A 62 -17.27 -12.26 9.37
CA LYS A 62 -18.26 -13.34 9.34
C LYS A 62 -19.68 -12.79 9.61
N ASN A 63 -19.85 -11.92 10.60
CA ASN A 63 -21.15 -11.31 10.89
C ASN A 63 -21.65 -10.44 9.73
N HIS A 64 -20.75 -9.72 9.05
CA HIS A 64 -21.08 -8.89 7.90
C HIS A 64 -21.32 -9.68 6.60
N SER A 65 -21.10 -10.99 6.60
CA SER A 65 -21.50 -11.86 5.48
C SER A 65 -22.99 -12.13 5.42
N GLY A 66 -23.73 -11.78 6.48
CA GLY A 66 -25.18 -11.92 6.53
C GLY A 66 -25.66 -13.34 6.31
N ASP A 67 -26.82 -13.48 5.66
CA ASP A 67 -27.47 -14.76 5.41
C ASP A 67 -26.68 -15.65 4.45
N SER A 68 -25.85 -15.05 3.59
CA SER A 68 -25.01 -15.79 2.64
C SER A 68 -23.95 -16.65 3.33
N GLY A 69 -23.52 -16.25 4.53
CA GLY A 69 -22.37 -16.86 5.23
C GLY A 69 -21.07 -16.83 4.41
N ASN A 70 -21.04 -16.15 3.26
CA ASN A 70 -19.95 -16.18 2.31
C ASN A 70 -18.96 -15.08 2.67
N TYR A 71 -17.89 -15.47 3.34
CA TYR A 71 -16.80 -14.57 3.66
C TYR A 71 -15.43 -15.15 3.38
N ARG A 72 -14.49 -14.25 3.08
CA ARG A 72 -13.12 -14.60 2.75
C ARG A 72 -12.14 -13.69 3.46
N ILE A 73 -11.07 -14.28 3.96
CA ILE A 73 -10.02 -13.58 4.68
C ILE A 73 -8.77 -13.68 3.82
N TYR A 74 -8.19 -12.54 3.48
CA TYR A 74 -7.03 -12.44 2.62
C TYR A 74 -5.83 -11.89 3.40
N PRO A 75 -4.94 -12.75 3.90
CA PRO A 75 -3.68 -12.30 4.45
C PRO A 75 -2.81 -11.71 3.35
N SER A 76 -2.26 -10.52 3.60
CA SER A 76 -1.31 -9.87 2.70
C SER A 76 -0.10 -10.78 2.45
N ARG A 77 0.42 -10.70 1.23
CA ARG A 77 1.59 -11.48 0.79
C ARG A 77 2.91 -10.73 0.95
N SER A 78 2.89 -9.48 1.41
CA SER A 78 4.11 -8.70 1.69
C SER A 78 4.99 -9.41 2.70
N GLN A 79 6.30 -9.42 2.44
CA GLN A 79 7.32 -10.04 3.29
C GLN A 79 8.58 -9.16 3.35
N ASP A 80 9.00 -8.82 4.56
CA ASP A 80 10.21 -8.07 4.84
C ASP A 80 10.72 -8.34 6.26
N HIS A 81 12.00 -8.12 6.54
CA HIS A 81 12.60 -8.46 7.84
C HIS A 81 12.19 -7.54 9.00
N LYS A 82 11.36 -6.52 8.77
CA LYS A 82 11.05 -5.47 9.74
C LYS A 82 9.59 -5.50 10.15
N LYS A 83 8.70 -5.19 9.21
CA LYS A 83 7.26 -5.07 9.40
C LYS A 83 6.55 -6.37 9.09
N ASN A 84 7.02 -7.12 8.09
CA ASN A 84 6.38 -8.35 7.64
C ASN A 84 7.30 -9.61 7.72
N PRO A 85 7.77 -10.00 8.92
CA PRO A 85 8.77 -11.07 9.07
C PRO A 85 8.30 -12.47 8.64
N LEU A 86 7.02 -12.80 8.83
CA LEU A 86 6.48 -14.09 8.41
C LEU A 86 6.22 -14.12 6.89
N SER A 87 6.60 -15.23 6.24
CA SER A 87 6.20 -15.51 4.86
C SER A 87 4.69 -15.71 4.72
N ALA A 88 4.16 -15.55 3.51
CA ALA A 88 2.73 -15.73 3.23
C ALA A 88 2.19 -17.10 3.68
N ASN A 89 2.95 -18.17 3.47
CA ASN A 89 2.55 -19.53 3.86
C ASN A 89 2.58 -19.72 5.39
N GLN A 90 3.68 -19.32 6.06
CA GLN A 90 3.76 -19.41 7.53
C GLN A 90 2.63 -18.62 8.21
N LYS A 91 2.32 -17.44 7.67
CA LYS A 91 1.23 -16.58 8.14
C LYS A 91 -0.13 -17.28 8.04
N VAL A 92 -0.46 -17.81 6.86
CA VAL A 92 -1.71 -18.56 6.64
C VAL A 92 -1.79 -19.77 7.57
N ASP A 93 -0.70 -20.52 7.71
CA ASP A 93 -0.66 -21.73 8.55
C ASP A 93 -0.94 -21.39 10.02
N HIS A 94 -0.28 -20.35 10.55
CA HIS A 94 -0.53 -19.88 11.91
C HIS A 94 -1.94 -19.34 12.07
N MET A 95 -2.45 -18.57 11.11
CA MET A 95 -3.82 -18.05 11.15
C MET A 95 -4.86 -19.17 11.15
N ARG A 96 -4.73 -20.20 10.30
CA ARG A 96 -5.66 -21.34 10.26
C ARG A 96 -5.66 -22.15 11.55
N LYS A 97 -4.51 -22.25 12.21
CA LYS A 97 -4.39 -22.96 13.50
C LYS A 97 -4.90 -22.13 14.68
N MET A 98 -4.65 -20.82 14.67
CA MET A 98 -5.09 -19.87 15.70
C MET A 98 -6.60 -19.65 15.61
N PHE A 99 -7.13 -19.41 14.41
CA PHE A 99 -8.52 -19.09 14.14
C PHE A 99 -9.26 -20.25 13.47
N LYS A 100 -9.39 -21.37 14.19
CA LYS A 100 -9.95 -22.62 13.65
C LYS A 100 -11.36 -22.45 13.07
N GLY A 101 -12.17 -21.57 13.64
CA GLY A 101 -13.52 -21.26 13.16
C GLY A 101 -13.57 -20.53 11.81
N HIS A 102 -12.44 -19.99 11.36
CA HIS A 102 -12.30 -19.26 10.10
C HIS A 102 -11.34 -19.93 9.12
N LYS A 103 -10.82 -21.12 9.45
CA LYS A 103 -9.74 -21.79 8.69
C LYS A 103 -10.05 -21.92 7.20
N ASP A 104 -11.31 -22.20 6.87
CA ASP A 104 -11.77 -22.47 5.50
C ASP A 104 -12.02 -21.17 4.72
N ALA A 105 -12.28 -20.07 5.43
CA ALA A 105 -12.42 -18.74 4.84
C ALA A 105 -11.06 -18.06 4.56
N ILE A 106 -9.98 -18.50 5.20
CA ILE A 106 -8.63 -17.97 4.99
C ILE A 106 -8.07 -18.45 3.66
N GLN A 107 -7.89 -17.51 2.74
CA GLN A 107 -7.40 -17.73 1.40
C GLN A 107 -5.87 -17.70 1.35
N ASN A 108 -5.28 -18.56 0.52
CA ASN A 108 -3.85 -18.54 0.22
C ASN A 108 -3.65 -18.75 -1.29
N ASN A 109 -3.81 -17.67 -2.04
CA ASN A 109 -3.59 -17.66 -3.48
C ASN A 109 -2.47 -16.67 -3.80
N GLU A 110 -1.55 -17.07 -4.69
CA GLU A 110 -0.42 -16.24 -5.11
C GLU A 110 -0.84 -15.07 -6.01
N ALA A 111 -1.99 -15.20 -6.69
CA ALA A 111 -2.55 -14.15 -7.55
C ALA A 111 -3.08 -12.95 -6.76
N HIS A 112 -3.49 -13.16 -5.50
CA HIS A 112 -4.06 -12.11 -4.66
C HIS A 112 -2.95 -11.31 -3.95
N ARG A 113 -2.16 -10.56 -4.72
CA ARG A 113 -1.08 -9.72 -4.18
C ARG A 113 -1.59 -8.41 -3.60
N ASN A 114 -2.55 -7.80 -4.28
CA ASN A 114 -3.15 -6.54 -3.87
C ASN A 114 -4.69 -6.69 -3.73
N ILE A 115 -5.31 -5.66 -3.16
CA ILE A 115 -6.76 -5.64 -2.96
C ILE A 115 -7.55 -5.62 -4.27
N PHE A 116 -7.00 -5.04 -5.33
CA PHE A 116 -7.67 -4.93 -6.62
C PHE A 116 -7.72 -6.26 -7.39
N ASP A 117 -6.68 -7.08 -7.29
CA ASP A 117 -6.65 -8.44 -7.82
C ASP A 117 -7.71 -9.28 -7.12
N ILE A 118 -7.88 -9.12 -5.80
CA ILE A 118 -8.96 -9.77 -5.04
C ILE A 118 -10.33 -9.30 -5.53
N LEU A 119 -10.54 -7.98 -5.63
CA LEU A 119 -11.82 -7.42 -6.08
C LEU A 119 -12.15 -7.81 -7.53
N ARG A 120 -11.17 -7.84 -8.43
CA ARG A 120 -11.35 -8.33 -9.80
C ARG A 120 -11.74 -9.80 -9.81
N ASP A 121 -11.02 -10.64 -9.08
CA ASP A 121 -11.29 -12.07 -9.06
C ASP A 121 -12.69 -12.37 -8.46
N LEU A 122 -13.12 -11.63 -7.42
CA LEU A 122 -14.48 -11.74 -6.86
C LEU A 122 -15.57 -11.31 -7.84
N HIS A 123 -15.31 -10.27 -8.63
CA HIS A 123 -16.21 -9.85 -9.70
C HIS A 123 -16.28 -10.91 -10.81
N ASP A 124 -15.15 -11.47 -11.21
CA ASP A 124 -15.06 -12.52 -12.24
C ASP A 124 -15.74 -13.83 -11.81
N GLU A 125 -15.77 -14.10 -10.50
CA GLU A 125 -16.55 -15.19 -9.91
C GLU A 125 -18.08 -14.95 -9.97
N GLY A 126 -18.51 -13.70 -10.17
CA GLY A 126 -19.92 -13.32 -10.33
C GLY A 126 -20.55 -12.69 -9.08
N HIS A 127 -19.76 -12.24 -8.10
CA HIS A 127 -20.27 -11.46 -6.98
C HIS A 127 -20.68 -10.05 -7.44
N GLU A 128 -21.86 -9.61 -7.02
CA GLU A 128 -22.39 -8.27 -7.36
C GLU A 128 -22.29 -7.30 -6.19
N HIS A 129 -22.20 -7.82 -4.96
CA HIS A 129 -22.17 -7.05 -3.73
C HIS A 129 -20.96 -7.46 -2.89
N VAL A 130 -20.10 -6.50 -2.53
CA VAL A 130 -18.94 -6.75 -1.67
C VAL A 130 -19.05 -5.91 -0.40
N THR A 131 -18.89 -6.56 0.75
CA THR A 131 -18.67 -5.86 2.03
C THR A 131 -17.23 -6.04 2.46
N MET A 132 -16.45 -4.97 2.48
CA MET A 132 -15.09 -4.99 2.99
C MET A 132 -15.07 -4.52 4.45
N VAL A 133 -14.52 -5.34 5.34
CA VAL A 133 -14.34 -4.98 6.76
C VAL A 133 -12.87 -4.65 7.01
N VAL A 134 -12.62 -3.43 7.46
CA VAL A 134 -11.27 -2.90 7.75
C VAL A 134 -11.23 -2.24 9.12
N GLY A 135 -10.03 -1.92 9.60
CA GLY A 135 -9.87 -1.09 10.80
C GLY A 135 -10.46 0.31 10.61
N ASP A 136 -10.97 0.89 11.70
CA ASP A 136 -11.66 2.18 11.70
C ASP A 136 -10.84 3.32 11.06
N ASP A 137 -9.54 3.32 11.32
CA ASP A 137 -8.57 4.29 10.80
C ASP A 137 -8.39 4.22 9.28
N ARG A 138 -8.82 3.14 8.61
CA ARG A 138 -8.62 2.91 7.18
C ARG A 138 -9.90 3.01 6.35
N VAL A 139 -11.08 3.06 6.97
CA VAL A 139 -12.38 3.03 6.27
C VAL A 139 -12.47 4.05 5.14
N LYS A 140 -12.15 5.33 5.43
CA LYS A 140 -12.24 6.43 4.44
C LYS A 140 -11.27 6.26 3.26
N GLU A 141 -10.09 5.71 3.51
CA GLU A 141 -9.09 5.49 2.47
C GLU A 141 -9.55 4.39 1.52
N PHE A 142 -10.00 3.25 2.06
CA PHE A 142 -10.54 2.18 1.26
C PHE A 142 -11.81 2.59 0.53
N GLU A 143 -12.66 3.44 1.11
CA GLU A 143 -13.91 3.88 0.47
C GLU A 143 -13.61 4.73 -0.75
N THR A 144 -12.62 5.61 -0.66
CA THR A 144 -12.17 6.41 -1.80
C THR A 144 -11.53 5.53 -2.87
N LEU A 145 -10.64 4.61 -2.48
CA LEU A 145 -9.94 3.72 -3.41
C LEU A 145 -10.90 2.78 -4.12
N ALA A 146 -11.73 2.05 -3.39
CA ALA A 146 -12.59 1.02 -3.96
C ALA A 146 -13.62 1.62 -4.93
N ASN A 147 -14.17 2.80 -4.63
CA ASN A 147 -15.10 3.50 -5.51
C ASN A 147 -14.41 4.13 -6.72
N LYS A 148 -13.19 4.65 -6.58
CA LYS A 148 -12.42 5.23 -7.69
C LYS A 148 -12.17 4.21 -8.81
N TYR A 149 -11.91 2.95 -8.45
CA TYR A 149 -11.60 1.88 -9.41
C TYR A 149 -12.81 1.05 -9.84
N ASN A 150 -13.98 1.25 -9.22
CA ASN A 150 -15.23 0.63 -9.66
C ASN A 150 -15.66 1.22 -11.02
N GLY A 151 -15.97 0.37 -11.99
CA GLY A 151 -16.18 0.72 -13.39
C GLY A 151 -14.91 0.75 -14.25
N MET A 152 -13.71 0.65 -13.67
CA MET A 152 -12.44 0.53 -14.42
C MET A 152 -11.85 -0.87 -14.38
N HIS A 153 -11.73 -1.46 -13.18
CA HIS A 153 -11.11 -2.79 -13.00
C HIS A 153 -12.08 -3.88 -12.57
N TYR A 154 -13.23 -3.48 -12.01
CA TYR A 154 -14.33 -4.34 -11.58
C TYR A 154 -15.61 -3.52 -11.61
N ASP A 155 -16.79 -4.16 -11.69
CA ASP A 155 -18.08 -3.47 -11.73
C ASP A 155 -19.06 -4.09 -10.72
N PHE A 156 -18.92 -3.69 -9.45
CA PHE A 156 -19.84 -4.11 -8.40
C PHE A 156 -21.05 -3.17 -8.34
N LYS A 157 -22.23 -3.75 -8.10
CA LYS A 157 -23.46 -2.99 -7.85
C LYS A 157 -23.42 -2.25 -6.51
N SER A 158 -22.77 -2.84 -5.51
CA SER A 158 -22.53 -2.15 -4.24
C SER A 158 -21.21 -2.57 -3.61
N ILE A 159 -20.44 -1.57 -3.16
CA ILE A 159 -19.25 -1.75 -2.35
C ILE A 159 -19.51 -1.10 -0.99
N ASN A 160 -19.60 -1.91 0.06
CA ASN A 160 -19.81 -1.45 1.42
C ASN A 160 -18.52 -1.58 2.21
N ILE A 161 -18.02 -0.49 2.77
CA ILE A 161 -16.83 -0.54 3.64
C ILE A 161 -17.28 -0.33 5.08
N LYS A 162 -17.01 -1.31 5.93
CA LYS A 162 -17.42 -1.33 7.33
C LYS A 162 -16.19 -1.35 8.23
N SER A 163 -16.29 -0.62 9.34
CA SER A 163 -15.31 -0.67 10.42
C SER A 163 -15.51 -1.95 11.21
N ALA A 164 -14.43 -2.62 11.57
CA ALA A 164 -14.43 -3.73 12.52
C ALA A 164 -14.68 -3.27 13.97
N GLY A 165 -14.78 -1.97 14.19
CA GLY A 165 -14.83 -1.32 15.52
C GLY A 165 -13.67 -0.36 15.70
N ALA A 166 -13.94 0.78 16.35
CA ALA A 166 -12.89 1.70 16.77
C ALA A 166 -12.09 1.05 17.90
N ARG A 167 -10.76 0.98 17.74
CA ARG A 167 -9.87 0.67 18.87
C ARG A 167 -9.96 1.85 19.83
N ALA A 168 -10.76 1.73 20.87
CA ALA A 168 -10.73 2.73 21.93
C ALA A 168 -9.35 2.63 22.58
N THR A 169 -8.55 3.68 22.43
CA THR A 169 -7.21 3.81 23.05
C THR A 169 -7.25 3.79 24.58
N ASP A 170 -8.46 3.81 25.15
CA ASP A 170 -8.80 3.74 26.57
C ASP A 170 -9.74 2.55 26.87
N SER A 171 -9.74 1.52 26.01
CA SER A 171 -10.51 0.30 26.27
C SER A 171 -9.84 -0.50 27.37
N ASP A 172 -10.61 -0.88 28.39
CA ASP A 172 -10.19 -1.83 29.44
C ASP A 172 -9.91 -3.23 28.88
N ASP A 173 -10.34 -3.56 27.65
CA ASP A 173 -10.10 -4.84 27.00
C ASP A 173 -8.62 -4.95 26.56
N PRO A 174 -7.80 -5.82 27.18
CA PRO A 174 -6.39 -5.97 26.82
C PRO A 174 -6.18 -6.44 25.38
N ILE A 175 -7.22 -7.00 24.76
CA ILE A 175 -7.24 -7.52 23.40
C ILE A 175 -7.36 -6.39 22.35
N GLU A 176 -8.05 -5.29 22.67
CA GLU A 176 -8.24 -4.14 21.76
C GLU A 176 -6.97 -3.29 21.61
N ASN A 177 -6.19 -3.19 22.70
CA ASN A 177 -4.91 -2.49 22.73
C ASN A 177 -3.76 -3.30 22.11
N LEU A 178 -4.02 -4.54 21.71
CA LEU A 178 -3.00 -5.41 21.16
C LEU A 178 -2.66 -5.04 19.72
N SER A 179 -1.36 -4.97 19.42
CA SER A 179 -0.87 -4.70 18.07
C SER A 179 0.22 -5.67 17.64
N ALA A 180 0.26 -5.98 16.34
CA ALA A 180 1.33 -6.76 15.74
C ALA A 180 2.72 -6.16 16.02
N SER A 181 2.84 -4.83 16.10
CA SER A 181 4.09 -4.16 16.46
C SER A 181 4.54 -4.47 17.89
N ALA A 182 3.62 -4.47 18.87
CA ALA A 182 3.92 -4.88 20.24
C ALA A 182 4.35 -6.35 20.29
N MET A 183 3.68 -7.23 19.53
CA MET A 183 4.04 -8.65 19.44
C MET A 183 5.46 -8.85 18.89
N ARG A 184 5.87 -8.09 17.87
CA ARG A 184 7.25 -8.13 17.35
C ARG A 184 8.27 -7.67 18.40
N LYS A 185 7.94 -6.64 19.19
CA LYS A 185 8.77 -6.18 20.31
C LYS A 185 8.93 -7.25 21.39
N HIS A 186 7.86 -7.93 21.80
CA HIS A 186 7.95 -9.05 22.75
C HIS A 186 8.78 -10.21 22.19
N ALA A 187 8.63 -10.52 20.90
CA ALA A 187 9.43 -11.54 20.23
C ALA A 187 10.95 -11.21 20.26
N GLN A 188 11.33 -9.99 19.89
CA GLN A 188 12.72 -9.52 19.97
C GLN A 188 13.26 -9.50 21.41
N GLY A 189 12.43 -9.11 22.37
CA GLY A 189 12.78 -9.05 23.79
C GLY A 189 12.88 -10.41 24.47
N GLY A 190 12.54 -11.52 23.80
CA GLY A 190 12.53 -12.85 24.40
C GLY A 190 11.37 -13.07 25.41
N ASP A 191 10.39 -12.17 25.44
CA ASP A 191 9.27 -12.20 26.39
C ASP A 191 8.13 -13.09 25.86
N HIS A 192 8.29 -14.40 26.05
CA HIS A 192 7.31 -15.39 25.61
C HIS A 192 5.97 -15.29 26.35
N GLU A 193 5.96 -14.89 27.62
CA GLU A 193 4.72 -14.83 28.42
C GLU A 193 3.77 -13.76 27.86
N SER A 194 4.27 -12.53 27.67
CA SER A 194 3.48 -11.46 27.06
C SER A 194 3.11 -11.79 25.61
N PHE A 195 4.02 -12.42 24.86
CA PHE A 195 3.73 -12.87 23.50
C PHE A 195 2.61 -13.92 23.48
N HIS A 196 2.67 -14.93 24.34
CA HIS A 196 1.65 -15.98 24.45
C HIS A 196 0.29 -15.39 24.84
N HIS A 197 0.27 -14.48 25.80
CA HIS A 197 -0.94 -13.77 26.19
C HIS A 197 -1.54 -12.99 25.01
N GLY A 198 -0.73 -12.24 24.25
CA GLY A 198 -1.19 -11.54 23.06
C GLY A 198 -1.71 -12.46 21.94
N THR A 199 -1.23 -13.70 21.87
CA THR A 199 -1.80 -14.68 20.93
C THR A 199 -3.14 -15.27 21.38
N GLY A 200 -3.66 -14.90 22.56
CA GLY A 200 -4.88 -15.48 23.12
C GLY A 200 -4.70 -16.92 23.59
N GLY A 201 -3.50 -17.28 24.07
CA GLY A 201 -3.22 -18.63 24.56
C GLY A 201 -2.97 -19.66 23.44
N TYR A 202 -2.49 -19.23 22.27
CA TYR A 202 -2.23 -20.12 21.15
C TYR A 202 -1.16 -21.17 21.50
N LYS A 203 -1.48 -22.45 21.30
CA LYS A 203 -0.62 -23.58 21.68
C LYS A 203 0.77 -23.54 21.02
N ASP A 204 0.84 -23.14 19.76
CA ASP A 204 2.10 -23.04 19.02
C ASP A 204 2.72 -21.62 19.14
N SER A 205 2.39 -20.83 20.18
CA SER A 205 2.91 -19.46 20.37
C SER A 205 4.43 -19.40 20.37
N LYS A 206 5.10 -20.40 20.98
CA LYS A 206 6.56 -20.51 20.99
C LYS A 206 7.14 -20.69 19.60
N LYS A 207 6.46 -21.48 18.75
CA LYS A 207 6.84 -21.66 17.34
C LYS A 207 6.61 -20.37 16.56
N LEU A 208 5.45 -19.73 16.74
CA LEU A 208 5.13 -18.45 16.10
C LEU A 208 6.16 -17.38 16.46
N MET A 209 6.53 -17.26 17.74
CA MET A 209 7.56 -16.34 18.21
C MET A 209 8.91 -16.65 17.56
N GLY A 210 9.31 -17.93 17.48
CA GLY A 210 10.52 -18.35 16.78
C GLY A 210 10.52 -18.02 15.29
N ASP A 211 9.39 -18.24 14.60
CA ASP A 211 9.22 -17.88 13.18
C ASP A 211 9.31 -16.36 12.97
N VAL A 212 8.77 -15.55 13.90
CA VAL A 212 8.90 -14.09 13.88
C VAL A 212 10.35 -13.67 14.07
N ILE A 213 11.05 -14.20 15.07
CA ILE A 213 12.47 -13.90 15.33
C ILE A 213 13.33 -14.27 14.11
N THR A 214 13.08 -15.44 13.53
CA THR A 214 13.78 -15.93 12.34
C THR A 214 13.52 -15.00 11.15
N GLY A 215 12.25 -14.64 10.92
CA GLY A 215 11.87 -13.73 9.84
C GLY A 215 12.42 -12.32 10.03
N MET A 216 12.59 -11.87 11.28
CA MET A 216 13.19 -10.57 11.59
C MET A 216 14.71 -10.54 11.47
N THR A 217 15.36 -11.71 11.47
CA THR A 217 16.81 -11.81 11.33
C THR A 217 17.15 -11.79 9.83
N PRO A 218 17.80 -10.74 9.31
CA PRO A 218 18.20 -10.71 7.92
C PRO A 218 19.23 -11.83 7.64
N PRO A 219 19.23 -12.46 6.46
CA PRO A 219 20.25 -13.43 6.12
C PRO A 219 21.64 -12.78 6.23
N PRO A 220 22.64 -13.49 6.79
CA PRO A 220 23.97 -12.93 7.00
C PRO A 220 24.53 -12.45 5.65
N LYS A 221 24.68 -11.13 5.51
CA LYS A 221 25.37 -10.53 4.36
C LYS A 221 26.77 -11.15 4.29
N ALA A 222 27.14 -11.72 3.14
CA ALA A 222 28.47 -12.26 2.92
C ALA A 222 29.51 -11.22 3.38
N LYS A 223 30.35 -11.62 4.34
CA LYS A 223 31.30 -10.75 5.04
C LYS A 223 32.08 -9.87 4.07
N LYS A 224 31.76 -8.57 4.00
CA LYS A 224 32.77 -7.54 3.70
C LYS A 224 33.36 -7.07 5.03
N GLY A 225 34.68 -6.93 5.05
CA GLY A 225 35.50 -6.80 6.26
C GLY A 225 35.02 -5.77 7.29
N LYS A 226 35.24 -6.12 8.55
CA LYS A 226 34.91 -5.35 9.76
C LYS A 226 35.40 -3.89 9.69
N LYS A 227 34.57 -2.96 10.18
CA LYS A 227 34.84 -2.10 11.34
C LYS A 227 33.62 -1.21 11.63
N GLY A 228 33.27 -1.07 12.92
CA GLY A 228 32.39 -0.02 13.43
C GLY A 228 31.14 -0.55 14.11
N GLU A 229 31.20 -0.58 15.45
CA GLU A 229 30.13 -0.26 16.40
C GLU A 229 28.77 -0.96 16.26
N SER A 230 28.34 -1.64 17.32
CA SER A 230 26.98 -2.15 17.49
C SER A 230 25.99 -0.98 17.52
N VAL A 231 25.55 -0.54 16.35
CA VAL A 231 24.43 0.38 16.21
C VAL A 231 23.22 -0.32 16.82
N HIS A 232 22.74 0.20 17.95
CA HIS A 232 21.43 -0.14 18.48
C HIS A 232 20.44 0.06 17.33
N GLU A 233 19.98 -1.03 16.71
CA GLU A 233 19.06 -0.93 15.57
C GLU A 233 17.80 -0.23 16.08
N SER A 234 17.58 0.98 15.60
CA SER A 234 16.68 1.94 16.23
C SER A 234 15.23 1.45 16.12
N VAL A 235 14.45 1.65 17.18
CA VAL A 235 13.11 1.07 17.40
C VAL A 235 12.18 1.30 16.21
N TRP A 236 12.30 2.46 15.57
CA TRP A 236 11.53 2.83 14.39
C TRP A 236 11.73 1.91 13.18
N THR A 237 12.89 1.24 13.04
CA THR A 237 13.16 0.40 11.88
C THR A 237 12.21 -0.79 11.80
N TYR A 238 11.81 -1.36 12.95
CA TYR A 238 10.89 -2.51 13.04
C TYR A 238 9.48 -2.12 13.54
N ALA A 239 9.37 -1.00 14.27
CA ALA A 239 8.11 -0.50 14.80
C ALA A 239 7.98 1.03 14.67
N PRO A 240 7.77 1.57 13.45
CA PRO A 240 7.62 3.02 13.24
C PRO A 240 6.47 3.65 14.03
N LYS A 241 5.47 2.85 14.43
CA LYS A 241 4.31 3.31 15.20
C LYS A 241 4.65 3.57 16.67
N LEU A 242 5.68 2.91 17.20
CA LEU A 242 6.10 3.04 18.60
C LEU A 242 7.12 4.17 18.80
N ASP A 243 7.93 4.45 17.78
CA ASP A 243 8.96 5.49 17.76
C ASP A 243 8.78 6.37 16.52
N PHE A 244 7.70 7.15 16.54
CA PHE A 244 7.28 7.97 15.40
C PHE A 244 8.19 9.19 15.20
N ASP A 245 8.74 9.73 16.28
CA ASP A 245 9.57 10.94 16.24
C ASP A 245 10.89 10.65 15.53
N ALA A 246 11.59 9.57 15.92
CA ALA A 246 12.82 9.17 15.22
C ALA A 246 12.53 8.84 13.75
N PHE A 247 11.46 8.07 13.47
CA PHE A 247 11.05 7.76 12.10
C PHE A 247 10.85 9.00 11.24
N ARG A 248 10.18 10.01 11.81
CA ARG A 248 9.92 11.29 11.16
C ARG A 248 11.22 12.04 10.89
N ASP A 249 12.17 12.06 11.81
CA ASP A 249 13.46 12.71 11.61
C ASP A 249 14.24 12.08 10.44
N TYR A 250 14.31 10.75 10.37
CA TYR A 250 14.95 10.05 9.25
C TYR A 250 14.28 10.33 7.90
N TYR A 251 12.95 10.45 7.90
CA TYR A 251 12.20 10.86 6.71
C TYR A 251 12.51 12.31 6.33
N MET A 252 12.44 13.26 7.26
CA MET A 252 12.71 14.68 7.01
C MET A 252 14.16 14.93 6.56
N LEU A 253 15.11 14.10 7.01
CA LEU A 253 16.51 14.11 6.61
C LEU A 253 16.79 13.44 5.24
N ASN A 254 15.75 13.06 4.49
CA ASN A 254 15.85 12.40 3.18
C ASN A 254 16.65 11.09 3.18
N GLN A 255 16.73 10.40 4.32
CA GLN A 255 17.45 9.12 4.42
C GLN A 255 16.59 7.94 3.97
N ILE A 256 15.26 8.07 4.08
CA ILE A 256 14.25 7.07 3.70
C ILE A 256 13.16 7.69 2.80
N TYR A 257 12.48 6.85 2.02
CA TYR A 257 11.39 7.16 1.10
C TYR A 257 11.72 8.28 0.10
N LYS A 258 12.84 8.14 -0.60
CA LYS A 258 13.27 9.12 -1.62
C LYS A 258 12.32 9.14 -2.82
N VAL A 259 12.20 10.29 -3.48
CA VAL A 259 11.46 10.40 -4.76
C VAL A 259 12.05 9.39 -5.75
N GLY A 260 11.19 8.70 -6.50
CA GLY A 260 11.56 7.61 -7.40
C GLY A 260 11.73 6.23 -6.75
N ALA A 261 11.74 6.13 -5.41
CA ALA A 261 11.77 4.83 -4.73
C ALA A 261 10.49 4.03 -5.03
N ILE A 262 10.63 2.71 -5.15
CA ILE A 262 9.49 1.81 -5.26
C ILE A 262 9.02 1.48 -3.85
N VAL A 263 7.74 1.71 -3.61
CA VAL A 263 7.10 1.48 -2.32
C VAL A 263 5.90 0.59 -2.49
N GLU A 264 5.67 -0.25 -1.49
CA GLU A 264 4.45 -1.04 -1.33
C GLU A 264 3.63 -0.44 -0.20
N HIS A 265 2.38 -0.12 -0.51
CA HIS A 265 1.39 0.22 0.48
C HIS A 265 0.89 -1.06 1.13
N ASP A 266 1.40 -1.40 2.30
CA ASP A 266 1.22 -2.78 2.78
C ASP A 266 -0.17 -3.10 3.37
N ASP A 267 -1.09 -2.12 3.39
CA ASP A 267 -2.50 -2.39 3.70
C ASP A 267 -3.35 -2.62 2.45
N THR A 268 -2.92 -2.21 1.26
CA THR A 268 -3.63 -2.53 0.00
C THR A 268 -2.83 -3.48 -0.89
N GLY A 269 -1.55 -3.71 -0.56
CA GLY A 269 -0.60 -4.46 -1.39
C GLY A 269 -0.23 -3.73 -2.69
N MET A 270 -0.59 -2.45 -2.84
CA MET A 270 -0.31 -1.68 -4.06
C MET A 270 1.18 -1.33 -4.10
N VAL A 271 1.83 -1.57 -5.24
CA VAL A 271 3.23 -1.19 -5.48
C VAL A 271 3.25 -0.03 -6.45
N GLY A 272 4.04 0.99 -6.15
CA GLY A 272 4.13 2.20 -6.97
C GLY A 272 5.43 2.97 -6.71
N LYS A 273 5.66 4.01 -7.51
CA LYS A 273 6.84 4.86 -7.37
C LYS A 273 6.48 6.14 -6.61
N ILE A 274 7.36 6.59 -5.73
CA ILE A 274 7.18 7.86 -5.03
C ILE A 274 7.33 9.01 -6.03
N VAL A 275 6.27 9.79 -6.23
CA VAL A 275 6.28 11.00 -7.06
C VAL A 275 6.48 12.24 -6.22
N HIS A 276 5.81 12.30 -5.06
CA HIS A 276 5.87 13.47 -4.19
C HIS A 276 6.01 13.09 -2.71
N ARG A 277 6.69 13.96 -1.96
CA ARG A 277 6.93 13.80 -0.53
C ARG A 277 6.32 14.96 0.23
N GLY A 278 5.25 14.68 0.97
CA GLY A 278 4.65 15.60 1.91
C GLY A 278 5.32 15.53 3.28
N PRO A 279 4.85 16.32 4.27
CA PRO A 279 5.46 16.38 5.60
C PRO A 279 5.28 15.10 6.42
N ASN A 280 4.19 14.34 6.24
CA ASN A 280 3.88 13.10 6.97
C ASN A 280 3.29 11.99 6.07
N TYR A 281 3.35 12.19 4.76
CA TYR A 281 2.77 11.32 3.76
C TYR A 281 3.60 11.40 2.49
N ILE A 282 3.46 10.40 1.63
CA ILE A 282 3.98 10.42 0.26
C ILE A 282 2.81 10.30 -0.72
N ILE A 283 3.05 10.70 -1.96
CA ILE A 283 2.17 10.41 -3.08
C ILE A 283 2.91 9.40 -3.95
N MET A 284 2.31 8.23 -4.09
CA MET A 284 2.81 7.17 -4.98
C MET A 284 1.94 7.10 -6.23
N GLU A 285 2.58 6.95 -7.39
CA GLU A 285 1.92 6.66 -8.64
C GLU A 285 1.90 5.13 -8.82
N ASP A 286 0.70 4.58 -8.96
CA ASP A 286 0.54 3.19 -9.39
C ASP A 286 0.93 3.09 -10.88
N GLY A 287 1.48 1.96 -11.31
CA GLY A 287 1.89 1.77 -12.72
C GLY A 287 0.74 1.86 -13.75
N LEU A 288 -0.47 2.24 -13.32
CA LEU A 288 -1.70 2.41 -14.10
C LEU A 288 -2.09 3.89 -14.24
N GLY A 289 -1.27 4.84 -13.75
CA GLY A 289 -1.46 6.29 -13.90
C GLY A 289 -2.33 6.93 -12.81
N GLY A 290 -2.63 6.21 -11.74
CA GLY A 290 -3.34 6.69 -10.57
C GLY A 290 -2.38 7.14 -9.47
N GLU A 291 -2.50 8.40 -9.03
CA GLU A 291 -1.80 8.90 -7.85
C GLU A 291 -2.59 8.61 -6.57
N HIS A 292 -1.88 8.16 -5.53
CA HIS A 292 -2.43 7.84 -4.21
C HIS A 292 -1.61 8.50 -3.11
N ARG A 293 -2.30 9.21 -2.22
CA ARG A 293 -1.70 9.67 -0.97
C ARG A 293 -1.63 8.51 0.00
N CYS A 294 -0.43 8.22 0.49
CA CYS A 294 -0.20 7.17 1.47
C CYS A 294 0.56 7.73 2.69
N TRP A 295 0.11 7.35 3.88
CA TRP A 295 0.74 7.74 5.14
C TRP A 295 2.00 6.93 5.39
N LEU A 296 3.07 7.57 5.91
CA LEU A 296 4.38 6.93 6.08
C LEU A 296 4.35 5.66 6.95
N GLN A 297 3.39 5.54 7.86
CA GLN A 297 3.25 4.38 8.75
C GLN A 297 2.87 3.11 7.98
N HIS A 298 2.17 3.23 6.85
CA HIS A 298 1.53 2.13 6.13
C HIS A 298 2.28 1.71 4.85
N ILE A 299 3.54 2.14 4.73
CA ILE A 299 4.32 1.96 3.52
C ILE A 299 5.62 1.26 3.86
N SER A 300 6.09 0.41 2.97
CA SER A 300 7.43 -0.19 3.03
C SER A 300 8.14 0.01 1.70
N GLU A 301 9.44 0.30 1.75
CA GLU A 301 10.25 0.32 0.54
C GLU A 301 10.43 -1.11 0.04
N VAL A 302 10.15 -1.32 -1.25
CA VAL A 302 10.41 -2.58 -1.93
C VAL A 302 11.74 -2.45 -2.67
N ALA A 303 12.73 -3.25 -2.27
CA ALA A 303 13.89 -3.48 -3.12
C ALA A 303 13.38 -4.22 -4.38
N GLN A 304 13.71 -3.73 -5.59
CA GLN A 304 13.25 -4.32 -6.85
C GLN A 304 13.36 -5.86 -6.83
N LEU A 305 12.21 -6.53 -6.75
CA LEU A 305 12.10 -7.95 -7.05
C LEU A 305 11.86 -8.07 -8.57
N GLY A 306 12.94 -8.21 -9.33
CA GLY A 306 12.84 -8.79 -10.67
C GLY A 306 12.33 -10.24 -10.57
N PRO A 307 11.60 -10.75 -11.58
CA PRO A 307 11.21 -12.15 -11.60
C PRO A 307 12.48 -13.01 -11.68
N SER A 308 12.62 -13.93 -10.74
CA SER A 308 13.73 -14.90 -10.59
C SER A 308 15.13 -14.28 -10.55
N ASP A 309 15.64 -13.95 -9.36
CA ASP A 309 16.93 -14.50 -8.93
C ASP A 309 17.25 -14.17 -7.47
N LEU A 310 17.76 -15.20 -6.78
CA LEU A 310 18.21 -15.23 -5.40
C LEU A 310 19.56 -14.51 -5.24
N SER A 311 19.56 -13.23 -5.54
CA SER A 311 20.49 -12.23 -5.04
C SER A 311 19.96 -10.94 -5.62
N HIS A 312 19.92 -9.84 -4.87
CA HIS A 312 20.35 -8.53 -5.36
C HIS A 312 20.18 -7.48 -4.28
N LYS A 313 21.05 -6.49 -4.40
CA LYS A 313 21.28 -5.41 -3.46
C LYS A 313 19.99 -4.61 -3.31
N GLN A 314 19.78 -4.09 -2.11
CA GLN A 314 18.96 -2.90 -1.91
C GLN A 314 19.64 -1.77 -2.69
N GLU A 315 19.36 -1.67 -3.99
CA GLU A 315 19.67 -0.49 -4.77
C GLU A 315 18.74 0.60 -4.24
N VAL A 316 19.28 1.41 -3.32
CA VAL A 316 18.65 2.66 -2.92
C VAL A 316 18.41 3.41 -4.22
N ALA A 317 17.15 3.63 -4.57
CA ALA A 317 16.78 4.34 -5.79
C ALA A 317 17.65 5.60 -5.93
N ALA A 318 18.20 5.81 -7.12
CA ALA A 318 19.01 6.98 -7.42
C ALA A 318 18.23 8.22 -6.98
N ASP A 319 18.91 9.13 -6.30
CA ASP A 319 18.29 10.34 -5.76
C ASP A 319 17.79 11.24 -6.91
N THR A 320 16.53 11.07 -7.30
CA THR A 320 15.88 11.91 -8.31
C THR A 320 15.27 13.17 -7.69
N THR A 321 15.57 13.52 -6.43
CA THR A 321 15.12 14.82 -5.87
C THR A 321 15.70 16.03 -6.61
N LYS A 322 16.76 15.83 -7.39
CA LYS A 322 17.32 16.81 -8.32
C LYS A 322 16.68 16.79 -9.71
N ASP A 323 15.85 15.81 -10.01
CA ASP A 323 15.05 15.76 -11.23
C ASP A 323 13.85 16.70 -11.05
N GLN A 324 14.06 17.95 -11.48
CA GLN A 324 13.08 19.03 -11.42
C GLN A 324 12.00 18.92 -12.53
N SER A 325 11.99 17.85 -13.33
CA SER A 325 10.98 17.67 -14.38
C SER A 325 9.54 17.66 -13.86
N ASN A 326 9.33 17.26 -12.60
CA ASN A 326 8.03 17.30 -11.92
C ASN A 326 7.85 18.47 -10.93
N TYR A 327 8.88 19.31 -10.74
CA TYR A 327 8.84 20.47 -9.83
C TYR A 327 8.92 21.81 -10.55
N SER A 328 9.20 21.80 -11.86
CA SER A 328 9.14 22.99 -12.68
C SER A 328 7.69 23.28 -13.06
N ALA A 329 7.27 24.54 -12.88
CA ALA A 329 6.04 25.06 -13.50
C ALA A 329 6.14 25.07 -15.04
N ASP A 330 7.27 24.67 -15.62
CA ASP A 330 7.49 24.48 -17.05
C ASP A 330 7.33 23.00 -17.43
N ASP A 331 6.15 22.66 -17.92
CA ASP A 331 5.78 21.36 -18.52
C ASP A 331 6.31 21.20 -19.95
N GLY A 332 7.22 22.07 -20.40
CA GLY A 332 7.75 22.07 -21.75
C GLY A 332 6.70 22.43 -22.83
N SER A 333 5.52 22.91 -22.43
CA SER A 333 4.43 23.27 -23.36
C SER A 333 4.69 24.57 -24.15
N GLY A 334 5.78 25.27 -23.87
CA GLY A 334 6.12 26.55 -24.52
C GLY A 334 5.17 27.70 -24.18
N ASN A 335 4.21 27.49 -23.27
CA ASN A 335 3.23 28.49 -22.89
C ASN A 335 3.78 29.37 -21.75
N THR A 336 4.17 30.59 -22.09
CA THR A 336 4.92 31.52 -21.18
C THR A 336 4.03 32.33 -20.23
N TRP A 337 2.71 32.16 -20.32
CA TRP A 337 1.71 32.91 -19.54
C TRP A 337 1.30 32.14 -18.28
N LYS A 338 2.24 31.91 -17.36
CA LYS A 338 2.00 31.15 -16.12
C LYS A 338 2.04 32.03 -14.88
N ALA A 339 1.06 31.86 -14.00
CA ALA A 339 0.91 32.66 -12.78
C ALA A 339 2.18 32.60 -11.91
N GLY A 340 2.66 33.78 -11.47
CA GLY A 340 3.87 33.90 -10.65
C GLY A 340 5.17 34.14 -11.41
N THR A 341 5.17 34.04 -12.74
CA THR A 341 6.32 34.45 -13.58
C THR A 341 6.30 35.94 -13.89
N ASP A 342 7.46 36.54 -14.17
CA ASP A 342 7.57 37.96 -14.52
C ASP A 342 6.80 38.29 -15.82
N ARG A 343 6.73 37.35 -16.77
CA ARG A 343 5.96 37.48 -18.02
C ARG A 343 4.46 37.60 -17.80
N TYR A 344 3.90 36.83 -16.85
CA TYR A 344 2.48 36.93 -16.49
C TYR A 344 2.16 38.27 -15.81
N ARG A 345 3.13 38.85 -15.07
CA ARG A 345 2.97 40.16 -14.43
C ARG A 345 3.06 41.30 -15.43
N GLU A 346 4.00 41.24 -16.39
CA GLU A 346 4.07 42.17 -17.52
C GLU A 346 2.73 42.21 -18.27
N ALA A 347 2.17 41.04 -18.59
CA ALA A 347 0.88 40.96 -19.27
C ALA A 347 -0.31 41.53 -18.47
N LEU A 348 -0.38 41.27 -17.16
CA LEU A 348 -1.41 41.84 -16.27
C LEU A 348 -1.28 43.36 -16.13
N GLN A 349 -0.04 43.87 -16.15
CA GLN A 349 0.26 45.30 -16.04
C GLN A 349 0.04 46.04 -17.37
N ASP A 350 0.30 45.41 -18.51
CA ASP A 350 -0.07 45.93 -19.84
C ASP A 350 -1.60 46.03 -20.02
N MET A 351 -2.37 45.21 -19.29
CA MET A 351 -3.83 45.30 -19.22
C MET A 351 -4.34 46.40 -18.26
N THR A 352 -3.47 47.03 -17.45
CA THR A 352 -3.83 48.12 -16.53
C THR A 352 -3.11 49.42 -16.91
N PRO A 353 -3.80 50.39 -17.55
CA PRO A 353 -3.13 51.59 -18.06
C PRO A 353 -2.51 52.45 -16.95
N GLY A 354 -1.21 52.70 -17.01
CA GLY A 354 -0.53 53.77 -16.27
C GLY A 354 0.55 53.39 -15.26
N GLN A 355 0.84 52.10 -15.02
CA GLN A 355 1.94 51.68 -14.13
C GLN A 355 3.22 51.31 -14.89
N LYS A 356 4.38 51.84 -14.46
CA LYS A 356 5.69 51.47 -15.00
C LYS A 356 6.19 50.15 -14.39
N THR A 357 6.89 49.35 -15.19
CA THR A 357 7.47 48.05 -14.82
C THR A 357 8.62 48.23 -13.83
N VAL A 358 8.53 47.62 -12.64
CA VAL A 358 9.62 47.61 -11.62
C VAL A 358 10.07 46.17 -11.40
N LYS A 359 11.39 45.93 -11.42
CA LYS A 359 11.96 44.60 -11.15
C LYS A 359 11.73 44.21 -9.69
N PHE A 360 11.50 42.93 -9.44
CA PHE A 360 11.22 42.40 -8.10
C PHE A 360 12.35 42.68 -7.09
N THR A 361 13.61 42.74 -7.56
CA THR A 361 14.78 43.11 -6.76
C THR A 361 14.76 44.55 -6.26
N ASP A 362 14.02 45.44 -6.92
CA ASP A 362 13.98 46.86 -6.60
C ASP A 362 12.78 47.23 -5.70
N PHE A 363 11.82 46.32 -5.51
CA PHE A 363 10.69 46.50 -4.58
C PHE A 363 11.12 46.61 -3.11
N ARG A 364 12.22 45.96 -2.71
CA ARG A 364 12.76 46.09 -1.34
C ARG A 364 13.58 47.37 -1.13
N LYS A 365 14.06 48.01 -2.20
CA LYS A 365 14.88 49.23 -2.10
C LYS A 365 14.04 50.48 -1.87
N SER A 366 12.76 50.47 -2.24
CA SER A 366 11.83 51.59 -2.00
C SER A 366 11.21 51.58 -0.59
N ALA A 367 11.51 50.58 0.24
CA ALA A 367 10.95 50.47 1.60
C ALA A 367 11.87 51.08 2.70
N GLN A 368 13.01 51.66 2.34
CA GLN A 368 13.89 52.35 3.29
C GLN A 368 14.20 53.78 2.85
N THR A 369 13.21 54.67 3.01
CA THR A 369 13.41 56.06 3.44
C THR A 369 12.05 56.67 3.78
N LYS A 370 11.97 57.32 4.95
CA LYS A 370 10.98 58.38 5.19
C LYS A 370 11.31 59.59 4.34
#